data_AF-A0A7C6UTA2-F1
#
_entry.id   AF-A0A7C6UTA2-F1
#
_cell.length_a   1.000
_cell.length_b   1.000
_cell.length_c   1.000
_cell.angle_alpha   90.00
_cell.angle_beta   90.00
_cell.angle_gamma   90.00
#
_symmetry.space_group_name_H-M   'P 1'
#
loop_
_entity.id
_entity.type
_entity.pdbx_description
1 polymer ?
#
loop_
_entity_poly.entity_id
_entity_poly.type
_entity_poly.pdbx_seq_one_letter_code
_entity_poly.pdbx_strand_id
1 'polypeptide(L)'
;MGLPARLEKLQLVAGRFDVGADVACDHAYLSRSLLKTNQANYMIATDVAKKPLIVAKKTLRYFPDRSEVRLGYGLRPLKDNEADVIFISGLGAETIVEILEDGIDRFDKADFLLQVNGDPTELRRFHFFFVNWF
;
A
#
# COMPACT_ATOMS: atom_id res chain seq x y z
N MET A 1 -4.01 -19.33 -6.95
CA MET A 1 -4.26 -18.81 -5.59
C MET A 1 -4.82 -17.41 -5.74
N GLY A 2 -6.01 -17.16 -5.19
CA GLY A 2 -6.60 -15.82 -5.11
C GLY A 2 -5.90 -14.97 -4.05
N LEU A 3 -6.25 -13.69 -4.00
CA LEU A 3 -5.82 -12.83 -2.89
C LEU A 3 -6.52 -13.29 -1.59
N PRO A 4 -5.88 -13.13 -0.43
CA PRO A 4 -6.60 -13.23 0.84
C PRO A 4 -7.75 -12.22 0.91
N ALA A 5 -8.88 -12.60 1.51
CA ALA A 5 -10.10 -11.77 1.57
C ALA A 5 -9.86 -10.32 2.05
N ARG A 6 -8.91 -10.12 2.98
CA ARG A 6 -8.51 -8.78 3.46
C ARG A 6 -7.97 -7.89 2.33
N LEU A 7 -7.18 -8.44 1.43
CA LEU A 7 -6.59 -7.72 0.30
C LEU A 7 -7.59 -7.58 -0.86
N GLU A 8 -8.51 -8.53 -1.03
CA GLU A 8 -9.61 -8.39 -1.98
C GLU A 8 -10.50 -7.19 -1.67
N LYS A 9 -10.73 -6.91 -0.38
CA LYS A 9 -11.51 -5.75 0.04
C LYS A 9 -10.83 -4.43 -0.31
N LEU A 10 -9.52 -4.32 -0.08
CA LEU A 10 -8.73 -3.15 -0.51
C LEU A 10 -8.78 -2.98 -2.04
N GLN A 11 -8.62 -4.08 -2.78
CA GLN A 11 -8.71 -4.08 -4.23
C GLN A 11 -10.07 -3.59 -4.75
N LEU A 12 -11.16 -3.99 -4.09
CA LEU A 12 -12.52 -3.59 -4.45
C LEU A 12 -12.76 -2.09 -4.25
N VAL A 13 -12.25 -1.54 -3.14
CA VAL A 13 -12.46 -0.14 -2.76
C VAL A 13 -11.61 0.82 -3.59
N ALA A 14 -10.41 0.40 -4.00
CA ALA A 14 -9.47 1.27 -4.70
C ALA A 14 -9.92 1.75 -6.08
N GLY A 15 -10.90 1.09 -6.71
CA GLY A 15 -11.35 1.48 -8.05
C GLY A 15 -10.24 1.37 -9.11
N ARG A 16 -10.09 2.42 -9.93
CA ARG A 16 -9.03 2.55 -10.94
C ARG A 16 -8.20 3.80 -10.67
N PHE A 17 -6.88 3.68 -10.82
CA PHE A 17 -5.92 4.74 -10.57
C PHE A 17 -4.67 4.55 -11.44
N ASP A 18 -3.85 5.58 -11.58
CA ASP A 18 -2.66 5.52 -12.46
C ASP A 18 -1.49 4.88 -11.69
N VAL A 19 -1.09 5.48 -10.57
CA VAL A 19 0.05 5.03 -9.76
C VAL A 19 -0.38 4.66 -8.35
N GLY A 20 -0.05 3.44 -7.91
CA GLY A 20 -0.27 2.99 -6.55
C GLY A 20 1.02 2.66 -5.79
N ALA A 21 0.98 2.80 -4.47
CA ALA A 21 2.05 2.34 -3.58
C ALA A 21 1.54 1.30 -2.57
N ASP A 22 2.19 0.14 -2.52
CA ASP A 22 1.92 -0.97 -1.59
C ASP A 22 2.98 -0.93 -0.49
N VAL A 23 2.67 -0.26 0.62
CA VAL A 23 3.59 0.02 1.73
C VAL A 23 3.58 -1.12 2.74
N ALA A 24 4.77 -1.55 3.16
CA ALA A 24 4.98 -2.75 3.97
C ALA A 24 4.39 -4.01 3.30
N CYS A 25 4.71 -4.16 2.01
CA CYS A 25 4.12 -5.19 1.17
C CYS A 25 4.57 -6.60 1.58
N ASP A 26 3.60 -7.45 1.92
CA ASP A 26 3.84 -8.88 2.05
C ASP A 26 3.88 -9.54 0.66
N HIS A 27 5.08 -9.60 0.08
CA HIS A 27 5.38 -10.25 -1.21
C HIS A 27 4.73 -9.62 -2.45
N ALA A 28 4.19 -8.41 -2.34
CA ALA A 28 3.54 -7.64 -3.41
C ALA A 28 2.38 -8.36 -4.13
N TYR A 29 1.64 -9.20 -3.40
CA TYR A 29 0.48 -9.89 -3.98
C TYR A 29 -0.65 -8.94 -4.36
N LEU A 30 -0.91 -7.90 -3.55
CA LEU A 30 -1.88 -6.86 -3.85
C LEU A 30 -1.48 -6.10 -5.11
N SER A 31 -0.25 -5.57 -5.14
CA SER A 31 0.34 -4.93 -6.33
C SER A 31 0.17 -5.76 -7.61
N ARG A 32 0.52 -7.05 -7.56
CA ARG A 32 0.36 -7.95 -8.71
C ARG A 32 -1.10 -8.09 -9.15
N SER A 33 -2.04 -8.18 -8.21
CA SER A 33 -3.47 -8.31 -8.54
C SER A 33 -4.01 -7.07 -9.23
N LEU A 34 -3.68 -5.89 -8.70
CA LEU A 34 -4.08 -4.59 -9.25
C LEU A 34 -3.54 -4.38 -10.67
N LEU A 35 -2.27 -4.76 -10.91
CA LEU A 35 -1.68 -4.72 -12.25
C LEU A 35 -2.32 -5.73 -13.21
N LYS A 36 -2.51 -6.98 -12.76
CA LYS A 36 -3.10 -8.06 -13.56
C LYS A 36 -4.54 -7.73 -13.99
N THR A 37 -5.28 -7.01 -13.17
CA THR A 37 -6.67 -6.59 -13.43
C THR A 37 -6.78 -5.23 -14.12
N ASN A 38 -5.65 -4.56 -14.40
CA ASN A 38 -5.59 -3.20 -14.96
C ASN A 38 -6.43 -2.19 -14.14
N GLN A 39 -6.41 -2.35 -12.81
CA GLN A 39 -6.88 -1.33 -11.88
C GLN A 39 -5.81 -0.27 -11.61
N ALA A 40 -4.54 -0.67 -11.66
CA ALA A 40 -3.38 0.22 -11.59
C ALA A 40 -2.60 0.19 -12.90
N ASN A 41 -2.11 1.34 -13.36
CA ASN A 41 -1.15 1.37 -14.48
C ASN A 41 0.27 1.08 -13.98
N TYR A 42 0.63 1.58 -12.81
CA TYR A 42 1.94 1.39 -12.17
C TYR A 42 1.82 1.09 -10.67
N MET A 43 2.69 0.23 -10.13
CA MET A 43 2.75 -0.07 -8.69
C MET A 43 4.17 0.02 -8.12
N ILE A 44 4.31 0.74 -7.01
CA ILE A 44 5.56 0.78 -6.21
C ILE A 44 5.34 -0.07 -4.96
N ALA A 45 6.08 -1.17 -4.82
CA ALA A 45 6.01 -2.03 -3.64
C ALA A 45 7.19 -1.73 -2.70
N THR A 46 6.90 -1.42 -1.44
CA THR A 46 7.93 -1.06 -0.44
C THR A 46 7.87 -1.94 0.79
N ASP A 47 9.02 -2.15 1.42
CA ASP A 47 9.12 -2.83 2.71
C ASP A 47 10.48 -2.49 3.36
N VAL A 48 10.57 -2.57 4.68
CA VAL A 48 11.82 -2.39 5.42
C VAL A 48 12.68 -3.66 5.41
N ALA A 49 12.06 -4.82 5.26
CA ALA A 49 12.70 -6.12 5.25
C ALA A 49 13.06 -6.57 3.82
N LYS A 50 14.32 -6.96 3.62
CA LYS A 50 14.81 -7.46 2.33
C LYS A 50 14.13 -8.77 1.90
N LYS A 51 13.75 -9.62 2.85
CA LYS A 51 13.19 -10.94 2.56
C LYS A 51 11.85 -10.84 1.81
N PRO A 52 10.84 -10.08 2.29
CA PRO A 52 9.64 -9.81 1.52
C PRO A 52 9.92 -9.23 0.13
N LEU A 53 10.86 -8.28 0.03
CA LEU A 53 11.18 -7.62 -1.25
C LEU A 53 11.82 -8.55 -2.28
N ILE A 54 12.61 -9.54 -1.85
CA ILE A 54 13.14 -10.57 -2.77
C ILE A 54 11.97 -11.36 -3.38
N VAL A 55 10.95 -11.67 -2.60
CA VAL A 55 9.75 -12.34 -3.10
C VAL A 55 8.92 -11.38 -3.95
N ALA A 56 8.73 -10.12 -3.53
CA ALA A 56 8.03 -9.09 -4.30
C ALA A 56 8.61 -8.91 -5.70
N LYS A 57 9.95 -8.83 -5.83
CA LYS A 57 10.63 -8.79 -7.13
C LYS A 57 10.30 -9.99 -8.01
N LYS A 58 10.25 -11.20 -7.43
CA LYS A 58 9.83 -12.40 -8.16
C LYS A 58 8.35 -12.32 -8.54
N THR A 59 7.47 -11.84 -7.65
CA THR A 59 6.04 -11.70 -7.88
C THR A 59 5.75 -10.73 -9.03
N LEU A 60 6.48 -9.61 -9.08
CA LEU A 60 6.29 -8.51 -10.02
C LEU A 60 7.12 -8.61 -11.31
N ARG A 61 7.97 -9.64 -11.47
CA ARG A 61 8.83 -9.84 -12.65
C ARG A 61 8.12 -9.83 -14.01
N TYR A 62 6.81 -10.05 -14.02
CA TYR A 62 5.96 -10.06 -15.21
C TYR A 62 5.45 -8.67 -15.61
N PHE A 63 5.76 -7.64 -14.80
CA PHE A 63 5.35 -6.25 -14.98
C PHE A 63 6.56 -5.30 -14.86
N PRO A 64 7.68 -5.56 -15.57
CA PRO A 64 8.93 -4.81 -15.37
C PRO A 64 8.80 -3.31 -15.66
N ASP A 65 7.94 -2.93 -16.61
CA ASP A 65 7.70 -1.53 -17.00
C ASP A 65 6.53 -0.89 -16.24
N ARG A 66 5.86 -1.66 -15.38
CA ARG A 66 4.67 -1.24 -14.63
C ARG A 66 4.82 -1.41 -13.13
N SER A 67 6.04 -1.72 -12.66
CA SER A 67 6.27 -1.89 -11.24
C SER A 67 7.70 -1.63 -10.79
N GLU A 68 7.84 -1.20 -9.54
CA GLU A 68 9.12 -1.03 -8.87
C GLU A 68 9.07 -1.65 -7.46
N VAL A 69 10.24 -2.09 -6.97
CA VAL A 69 10.38 -2.60 -5.60
C VAL A 69 11.46 -1.81 -4.88
N ARG A 70 11.09 -1.09 -3.81
CA ARG A 70 12.00 -0.20 -3.07
C ARG A 70 12.15 -0.64 -1.62
N LEU A 71 13.38 -0.53 -1.09
CA LEU A 71 13.68 -0.84 0.30
C LEU A 71 13.58 0.43 1.15
N GLY A 72 12.81 0.38 2.22
CA GLY A 72 12.80 1.39 3.26
C GLY A 72 11.50 1.41 4.05
N TYR A 73 11.48 2.26 5.08
CA TYR A 73 10.40 2.30 6.06
C TYR A 73 9.29 3.28 5.63
N GLY A 74 8.03 2.84 5.77
CA GLY A 74 6.85 3.69 5.58
C GLY A 74 6.83 4.39 4.22
N LEU A 75 6.60 5.70 4.26
CA LEU A 75 6.47 6.58 3.08
C LEU A 75 7.81 7.14 2.57
N ARG A 76 8.92 6.88 3.27
CA ARG A 76 10.25 7.42 2.92
C ARG A 76 10.78 6.97 1.55
N PRO A 77 10.51 5.75 1.06
CA PRO A 77 10.98 5.31 -0.27
C PRO A 77 10.22 5.92 -1.45
N LEU A 78 9.13 6.65 -1.18
CA LEU A 78 8.31 7.31 -2.18
C LEU A 78 8.73 8.77 -2.30
N LYS A 79 8.59 9.36 -3.49
CA LYS A 79 8.69 10.81 -3.70
C LYS A 79 7.37 11.48 -3.39
N ASP A 80 7.40 12.78 -3.15
CA ASP A 80 6.21 13.56 -2.84
C ASP A 80 5.20 13.47 -3.99
N ASN A 81 3.95 13.15 -3.66
CA ASN A 81 2.86 12.93 -4.63
C ASN A 81 3.18 11.93 -5.76
N GLU A 82 4.04 10.95 -5.52
CA GLU A 82 4.39 9.94 -6.53
C GLU A 82 3.27 8.93 -6.80
N ALA A 83 2.35 8.72 -5.85
CA ALA A 83 1.25 7.77 -5.96
C ALA A 83 -0.10 8.45 -5.74
N ASP A 84 -1.09 8.04 -6.54
CA ASP A 84 -2.49 8.45 -6.40
C ASP A 84 -3.19 7.68 -5.27
N VAL A 85 -2.79 6.42 -5.05
CA VAL A 85 -3.37 5.56 -4.02
C VAL A 85 -2.26 4.89 -3.21
N ILE A 86 -2.33 5.01 -1.89
CA ILE A 86 -1.35 4.41 -0.97
C ILE A 86 -2.05 3.38 -0.09
N PHE A 87 -1.61 2.13 -0.21
CA PHE A 87 -2.08 1.01 0.57
C PHE A 87 -1.15 0.78 1.77
N ILE A 88 -1.71 0.73 2.98
CA ILE A 88 -1.00 0.31 4.18
C ILE A 88 -1.85 -0.78 4.85
N SER A 89 -1.40 -2.03 4.80
CA SER A 89 -2.21 -3.16 5.24
C SER A 89 -1.44 -4.18 6.08
N GLY A 90 -2.13 -4.88 6.97
CA GLY A 90 -1.55 -5.97 7.76
C GLY A 90 -0.64 -5.51 8.90
N LEU A 91 -0.70 -4.24 9.28
CA LEU A 91 0.05 -3.67 10.40
C LEU A 91 -0.87 -3.34 11.58
N GLY A 92 -0.30 -3.21 12.78
CA GLY A 92 -1.01 -2.72 13.96
C GLY A 92 -1.33 -1.23 13.85
N ALA A 93 -2.35 -0.76 14.58
CA ALA A 93 -2.85 0.61 14.48
C ALA A 93 -1.76 1.65 14.76
N GLU A 94 -0.98 1.46 15.83
CA GLU A 94 0.13 2.34 16.22
C GLU A 94 1.16 2.47 15.09
N THR A 95 1.57 1.37 14.48
CA THR A 95 2.54 1.40 13.38
C THR A 95 1.97 2.11 12.14
N ILE A 96 0.69 1.96 11.83
CA ILE A 96 0.06 2.70 10.74
C ILE A 96 0.08 4.20 11.06
N VAL A 97 -0.28 4.59 12.28
CA VAL A 97 -0.22 5.99 12.74
C VAL A 97 1.19 6.55 12.60
N GLU A 98 2.22 5.84 13.09
CA GLU A 98 3.62 6.26 12.95
C GLU A 98 4.02 6.49 11.48
N ILE A 99 3.61 5.60 10.58
CA ILE A 99 3.90 5.73 9.13
C ILE A 99 3.20 6.97 8.55
N LEU A 100 1.97 7.25 8.97
CA LEU A 100 1.23 8.43 8.52
C LEU A 100 1.86 9.71 9.07
N GLU A 101 2.17 9.78 10.37
CA GLU A 101 2.82 10.95 10.98
C GLU A 101 4.18 11.27 10.36
N ASP A 102 4.94 10.26 9.92
CA ASP A 102 6.26 10.43 9.31
C ASP A 102 6.23 11.13 7.94
N GLY A 103 5.07 11.19 7.25
CA GLY A 103 5.08 11.78 5.91
C GLY A 103 3.77 11.90 5.15
N ILE A 104 2.60 11.78 5.79
CA ILE A 104 1.31 11.91 5.11
C ILE A 104 1.17 13.25 4.36
N ASP A 105 1.70 14.34 4.92
CA ASP A 105 1.64 15.69 4.33
C ASP A 105 2.35 15.80 2.96
N ARG A 106 3.19 14.83 2.61
CA ARG A 106 3.87 14.75 1.31
C ARG A 106 2.98 14.21 0.19
N PHE A 107 1.78 13.76 0.54
CA PHE A 107 0.82 13.07 -0.33
C PHE A 107 -0.58 13.69 -0.21
N ASP A 108 -0.68 15.00 -0.34
CA ASP A 108 -1.92 15.78 -0.20
C ASP A 108 -3.01 15.40 -1.21
N LYS A 109 -2.65 14.70 -2.28
CA LYS A 109 -3.55 14.25 -3.35
C LYS A 109 -3.84 12.75 -3.35
N ALA A 110 -3.17 11.98 -2.48
CA ALA A 110 -3.29 10.54 -2.50
C ALA A 110 -4.45 10.04 -1.64
N ASP A 111 -5.17 9.04 -2.12
CA ASP A 111 -6.12 8.29 -1.32
C ASP A 111 -5.38 7.22 -0.49
N PHE A 112 -5.56 7.24 0.83
CA PHE A 112 -4.98 6.25 1.74
C PHE A 112 -5.99 5.12 2.02
N LEU A 113 -5.64 3.91 1.64
CA LEU A 113 -6.44 2.71 1.88
C LEU A 113 -5.77 1.84 2.94
N LEU A 114 -6.35 1.85 4.13
CA LEU A 114 -5.76 1.29 5.33
C LEU A 114 -6.49 0.00 5.74
N GLN A 115 -5.73 -1.04 6.08
CA GLN A 115 -6.28 -2.23 6.74
C GLN A 115 -5.43 -2.59 7.95
N VAL A 116 -6.02 -2.46 9.13
CA VAL A 116 -5.37 -2.68 10.41
C VAL A 116 -5.58 -4.11 10.91
N ASN A 117 -4.54 -4.68 11.52
CA ASN A 117 -4.64 -5.91 12.29
C ASN A 117 -4.95 -5.59 13.76
N GLY A 118 -6.02 -6.17 14.29
CA GLY A 118 -6.40 -6.00 15.69
C GLY A 118 -7.27 -4.77 15.94
N ASP A 119 -7.02 -4.07 17.04
CA ASP A 119 -7.84 -2.95 17.50
C ASP A 119 -7.59 -1.67 16.66
N PRO A 120 -8.60 -1.12 15.97
CA PRO A 120 -8.46 0.09 15.18
C PRO A 120 -8.47 1.39 16.01
N THR A 121 -8.64 1.33 17.34
CA THR A 121 -8.93 2.49 18.18
C THR A 121 -7.94 3.65 17.99
N GLU A 122 -6.64 3.39 18.03
CA GLU A 122 -5.64 4.46 17.86
C GLU A 122 -5.70 5.08 16.46
N LEU A 123 -5.87 4.25 15.42
CA LEU A 123 -6.00 4.75 14.06
C LEU A 123 -7.30 5.56 13.87
N ARG A 124 -8.38 5.25 14.60
CA ARG A 124 -9.63 6.02 14.56
C ARG A 124 -9.54 7.34 15.32
N ARG A 125 -8.70 7.41 16.36
CA ARG A 125 -8.40 8.65 17.09
C ARG A 125 -7.49 9.56 16.29
N PHE A 126 -6.63 8.97 15.46
CA PHE A 126 -5.84 9.71 14.49
C PHE A 126 -6.77 10.51 13.57
N HIS A 127 -6.81 11.82 13.80
CA HIS A 127 -7.83 12.70 13.27
C HIS A 127 -7.50 13.08 11.81
N PHE A 128 -8.00 12.32 10.84
CA PHE A 128 -8.12 12.77 9.45
C PHE A 128 -9.45 12.28 8.83
N PHE A 129 -10.11 13.20 8.13
CA PHE A 129 -11.26 12.93 7.25
C PHE A 129 -10.78 12.12 6.04
N PHE A 130 -11.25 10.88 5.85
CA PHE A 130 -11.65 10.26 4.57
C PHE A 130 -12.11 8.80 4.77
N VAL A 131 -12.60 8.19 3.69
CA VAL A 131 -13.83 7.40 3.59
C VAL A 131 -13.62 5.89 3.76
N ASN A 132 -14.58 5.26 4.46
CA ASN A 132 -14.81 3.81 4.59
C ASN A 132 -13.70 2.95 5.22
N TRP A 133 -13.83 2.82 6.54
CA TRP A 133 -13.24 1.76 7.34
C TRP A 133 -13.94 0.44 7.05
N PHE A 134 -13.15 -0.61 6.78
CA PHE A 134 -13.66 -1.90 6.35
C PHE A 134 -12.95 -3.06 7.03
#